data_AF-A0A2D8JNP1-F1
#
_entry.id   AF-A0A2D8JNP1-F1
#
_cell.length_a   1.000
_cell.length_b   1.000
_cell.length_c   1.000
_cell.angle_alpha   90.00
_cell.angle_beta   90.00
_cell.angle_gamma   90.00
#
_symmetry.space_group_name_H-M   'P 1'
#
loop_
_entity.id
_entity.type
_entity.pdbx_description
1 polymer ?
#
loop_
_entity_poly.entity_id
_entity_poly.type
_entity_poly.pdbx_seq_one_letter_code
_entity_poly.pdbx_strand_id
1 'polypeptide(L)'
;MIKKAIKFILKKIGYEIRKINLKKYPYDIDNEHIKLFEEIEYATATTIERVDALLNAIDYLEQNKIKGDFVECGVWKGGSCMAMAKKLMKKDSNNRKIWLFDTFEGMTEPDENDIEVETGIKGKELLVDTARNSEKYNMWAYAPLNEVKNNMEKTGYPIDNIRYIIGKVEDTLKADDIPEKVSLLRLDTDWYESTKIELEILFPRLVKGGVLIIDDYGHFEGARKAVDEYFSQLSDNYIMHRIDYSARVIIKN
;
A
#
# COMPACT_ATOMS: atom_id res chain seq x y z
N MET A 1 -30.83 -31.16 1.70
CA MET A 1 -30.89 -31.12 0.22
C MET A 1 -30.89 -29.69 -0.34
N ILE A 2 -31.69 -28.76 0.21
CA ILE A 2 -31.81 -27.36 -0.26
C ILE A 2 -30.46 -26.62 -0.39
N LYS A 3 -29.58 -26.69 0.63
CA LYS A 3 -28.28 -26.00 0.61
C LYS A 3 -27.35 -26.45 -0.53
N LYS A 4 -27.40 -27.74 -0.92
CA LYS A 4 -26.59 -28.26 -2.04
C LYS A 4 -27.13 -27.76 -3.38
N ALA A 5 -28.46 -27.70 -3.55
CA ALA A 5 -29.10 -27.17 -4.74
C ALA A 5 -28.80 -25.68 -4.93
N ILE A 6 -28.92 -24.87 -3.87
CA ILE A 6 -28.59 -23.43 -3.91
C ILE A 6 -27.12 -23.22 -4.30
N LYS A 7 -26.18 -23.92 -3.64
CA LYS A 7 -24.76 -23.83 -3.97
C LYS A 7 -24.49 -24.23 -5.42
N PHE A 8 -25.16 -25.25 -5.93
CA PHE A 8 -25.01 -25.71 -7.30
C PHE A 8 -25.49 -24.68 -8.33
N ILE A 9 -26.66 -24.07 -8.09
CA ILE A 9 -27.21 -23.03 -8.98
C ILE A 9 -26.30 -21.80 -8.98
N LEU A 10 -25.89 -21.32 -7.82
CA LEU A 10 -25.02 -20.15 -7.72
C LEU A 10 -23.65 -20.38 -8.35
N LYS A 11 -23.07 -21.57 -8.16
CA LYS A 11 -21.79 -21.92 -8.80
C LYS A 11 -21.88 -21.87 -10.33
N LYS A 12 -23.03 -22.21 -10.91
CA LYS A 12 -23.24 -22.14 -12.36
C LYS A 12 -23.28 -20.73 -12.91
N ILE A 13 -23.62 -19.74 -12.10
CA ILE A 13 -23.64 -18.32 -12.48
C ILE A 13 -22.44 -17.55 -11.91
N GLY A 14 -21.38 -18.24 -11.48
CA GLY A 14 -20.13 -17.63 -11.03
C GLY A 14 -20.06 -17.28 -9.55
N TYR A 15 -21.07 -17.63 -8.74
CA TYR A 15 -21.13 -17.26 -7.32
C TYR A 15 -20.88 -18.45 -6.40
N GLU A 16 -20.16 -18.23 -5.30
CA GLU A 16 -19.95 -19.24 -4.27
C GLU A 16 -20.55 -18.80 -2.93
N ILE A 17 -21.44 -19.63 -2.35
CA ILE A 17 -21.86 -19.44 -0.95
C ILE A 17 -20.91 -20.19 -0.02
N ARG A 18 -20.16 -19.42 0.76
CA ARG A 18 -19.43 -19.88 1.93
C ARG A 18 -20.11 -19.36 3.20
N LYS A 19 -19.94 -20.09 4.30
CA LYS A 19 -20.32 -19.55 5.61
C LYS A 19 -19.27 -18.50 5.93
N ILE A 20 -19.67 -17.24 6.02
CA ILE A 20 -18.76 -16.18 6.45
C ILE A 20 -18.41 -16.40 7.92
N ASN A 21 -17.14 -16.13 8.25
CA ASN A 21 -16.73 -15.99 9.63
C ASN A 21 -17.34 -14.68 10.17
N LEU A 22 -18.09 -14.74 11.27
CA LEU A 22 -18.65 -13.54 11.91
C LEU A 22 -17.62 -12.80 12.77
N LYS A 23 -16.40 -13.34 12.93
CA LYS A 23 -15.32 -12.59 13.57
C LYS A 23 -14.94 -11.39 12.72
N LYS A 24 -14.66 -10.28 13.40
CA LYS A 24 -14.21 -9.02 12.81
C LYS A 24 -12.88 -9.18 12.04
N TYR A 25 -11.97 -10.04 12.51
CA TYR A 25 -10.63 -10.24 11.95
C TYR A 25 -10.27 -11.72 11.70
N PRO A 26 -9.35 -12.01 10.78
CA PRO A 26 -8.75 -13.33 10.59
C PRO A 26 -8.14 -13.92 11.87
N TYR A 27 -8.04 -15.25 11.95
CA TYR A 27 -7.60 -15.96 13.16
C TYR A 27 -6.08 -15.95 13.36
N ASP A 28 -5.36 -15.75 12.27
CA ASP A 28 -3.90 -15.79 12.13
C ASP A 28 -3.23 -14.43 12.31
N ILE A 29 -4.01 -13.38 12.55
CA ILE A 29 -3.50 -12.04 12.82
C ILE A 29 -3.34 -11.84 14.33
N ASP A 30 -2.16 -11.38 14.71
CA ASP A 30 -1.81 -11.12 16.11
C ASP A 30 -2.71 -10.03 16.73
N ASN A 31 -3.11 -10.24 17.98
CA ASN A 31 -3.91 -9.27 18.73
C ASN A 31 -3.23 -7.90 18.84
N GLU A 32 -1.90 -7.84 18.79
CA GLU A 32 -1.16 -6.59 18.78
C GLU A 32 -1.35 -5.83 17.46
N HIS A 33 -1.33 -6.54 16.34
CA HIS A 33 -1.54 -5.96 15.01
C HIS A 33 -2.98 -5.50 14.85
N ILE A 34 -3.95 -6.28 15.35
CA ILE A 34 -5.36 -5.88 15.43
C ILE A 34 -5.53 -4.56 16.18
N LYS A 35 -4.94 -4.44 17.39
CA LYS A 35 -5.06 -3.20 18.18
C LYS A 35 -4.43 -2.00 17.47
N LEU A 36 -3.25 -2.20 16.88
CA LEU A 36 -2.58 -1.13 16.15
C LEU A 36 -3.40 -0.71 14.92
N PHE A 37 -3.97 -1.66 14.18
CA PHE A 37 -4.89 -1.37 13.08
C PHE A 37 -6.11 -0.57 13.56
N GLU A 38 -6.75 -0.97 14.65
CA GLU A 38 -7.90 -0.23 15.22
C GLU A 38 -7.54 1.21 15.61
N GLU A 39 -6.30 1.46 16.06
CA GLU A 39 -5.82 2.80 16.36
C GLU A 39 -5.62 3.68 15.10
N ILE A 40 -5.35 3.09 13.94
CA ILE A 40 -5.05 3.82 12.69
C ILE A 40 -6.16 3.71 11.64
N GLU A 41 -7.21 2.92 11.88
CA GLU A 41 -8.25 2.58 10.89
C GLU A 41 -8.94 3.81 10.29
N TYR A 42 -9.01 4.90 11.05
CA TYR A 42 -9.57 6.17 10.59
C TYR A 42 -8.70 6.89 9.53
N ALA A 43 -7.42 6.52 9.44
CA ALA A 43 -6.41 7.15 8.59
C ALA A 43 -5.85 6.20 7.51
N THR A 44 -6.36 4.97 7.40
CA THR A 44 -6.06 4.07 6.28
C THR A 44 -7.32 3.52 5.60
N ALA A 45 -7.28 3.38 4.27
CA ALA A 45 -8.26 2.66 3.47
C ALA A 45 -7.89 1.18 3.29
N THR A 46 -6.66 0.80 3.68
CA THR A 46 -6.14 -0.56 3.52
C THR A 46 -6.81 -1.53 4.48
N THR A 47 -6.90 -2.80 4.07
CA THR A 47 -7.45 -3.88 4.89
C THR A 47 -6.53 -4.24 6.07
N ILE A 48 -7.07 -4.96 7.05
CA ILE A 48 -6.28 -5.50 8.16
C ILE A 48 -5.18 -6.43 7.65
N GLU A 49 -5.43 -7.20 6.59
CA GLU A 49 -4.46 -8.11 5.98
C GLU A 49 -3.24 -7.35 5.42
N ARG A 50 -3.47 -6.19 4.78
CA ARG A 50 -2.39 -5.33 4.26
C ARG A 50 -1.58 -4.68 5.38
N VAL A 51 -2.26 -4.20 6.43
CA VAL A 51 -1.57 -3.64 7.60
C VAL A 51 -0.80 -4.72 8.37
N ASP A 52 -1.36 -5.91 8.53
CA ASP A 52 -0.67 -7.04 9.16
C ASP A 52 0.57 -7.45 8.36
N ALA A 53 0.46 -7.57 7.03
CA ALA A 53 1.61 -7.84 6.16
C ALA A 53 2.70 -6.77 6.28
N LEU A 54 2.32 -5.49 6.35
CA LEU A 54 3.23 -4.37 6.60
C LEU A 54 3.94 -4.50 7.96
N LEU A 55 3.20 -4.80 9.03
CA LEU A 55 3.77 -4.95 10.38
C LEU A 55 4.70 -6.17 10.47
N ASN A 56 4.35 -7.28 9.81
CA ASN A 56 5.19 -8.46 9.68
C ASN A 56 6.46 -8.19 8.88
N ALA A 57 6.38 -7.39 7.81
CA ALA A 57 7.55 -6.95 7.05
C ALA A 57 8.51 -6.15 7.93
N ILE A 58 8.01 -5.23 8.75
CA ILE A 58 8.83 -4.46 9.69
C ILE A 58 9.50 -5.38 10.72
N ASP A 59 8.77 -6.34 11.28
CA ASP A 59 9.34 -7.33 12.19
C ASP A 59 10.47 -8.12 11.54
N TYR A 60 10.26 -8.60 10.32
CA TYR A 60 11.27 -9.29 9.54
C TYR A 60 12.53 -8.42 9.33
N LEU A 61 12.37 -7.17 8.90
CA LEU A 61 13.48 -6.25 8.65
C LEU A 61 14.29 -5.95 9.92
N GLU A 62 13.60 -5.74 11.05
CA GLU A 62 14.25 -5.47 12.35
C GLU A 62 14.97 -6.71 12.90
N GLN A 63 14.33 -7.88 12.86
CA GLN A 63 14.92 -9.13 13.33
C GLN A 63 16.17 -9.51 12.53
N ASN A 64 16.15 -9.28 11.21
CA ASN A 64 17.29 -9.55 10.32
C ASN A 64 18.27 -8.38 10.22
N LYS A 65 18.04 -7.28 10.96
CA LYS A 65 18.90 -6.09 11.00
C LYS A 65 19.14 -5.46 9.62
N ILE A 66 18.16 -5.55 8.72
CA ILE A 66 18.24 -5.06 7.35
C ILE A 66 18.14 -3.54 7.37
N LYS A 67 19.21 -2.85 6.96
CA LYS A 67 19.32 -1.39 7.04
C LYS A 67 18.70 -0.72 5.83
N GLY A 68 18.12 0.46 6.04
CA GLY A 68 17.47 1.27 5.03
C GLY A 68 16.31 2.07 5.61
N ASP A 69 15.86 3.06 4.88
CA ASP A 69 14.67 3.84 5.21
C ASP A 69 13.40 3.12 4.78
N PHE A 70 12.26 3.58 5.28
CA PHE A 70 10.93 3.13 4.89
C PHE A 70 10.30 4.17 3.97
N VAL A 71 9.66 3.70 2.90
CA VAL A 71 9.09 4.54 1.87
C VAL A 71 7.68 4.08 1.57
N GLU A 72 6.76 5.04 1.52
CA GLU A 72 5.42 4.86 0.99
C GLU A 72 5.15 5.91 -0.10
N CYS A 73 4.65 5.43 -1.23
CA CYS A 73 4.17 6.26 -2.34
C CYS A 73 2.65 6.12 -2.40
N GLY A 74 1.93 7.23 -2.23
CA GLY A 74 0.49 7.24 -1.98
C GLY A 74 0.21 6.89 -0.51
N VAL A 75 -0.04 7.91 0.31
CA VAL A 75 -0.16 7.78 1.77
C VAL A 75 -1.59 8.06 2.26
N TRP A 76 -2.43 8.73 1.47
CA TRP A 76 -3.74 9.22 1.89
C TRP A 76 -3.64 9.99 3.21
N LYS A 77 -4.35 9.56 4.26
CA LYS A 77 -4.32 10.16 5.61
C LYS A 77 -3.13 9.70 6.45
N GLY A 78 -2.24 8.88 5.90
CA GLY A 78 -0.98 8.44 6.48
C GLY A 78 -1.08 7.20 7.36
N GLY A 79 -2.20 6.45 7.38
CA GLY A 79 -2.40 5.36 8.32
C GLY A 79 -1.35 4.24 8.23
N SER A 80 -0.95 3.83 7.03
CA SER A 80 0.13 2.85 6.85
C SER A 80 1.48 3.37 7.35
N CYS A 81 1.84 4.62 7.05
CA CYS A 81 2.98 5.30 7.67
C CYS A 81 2.87 5.44 9.19
N MET A 82 1.67 5.64 9.75
CA MET A 82 1.47 5.62 11.21
C MET A 82 1.73 4.23 11.78
N ALA A 83 1.33 3.15 11.08
CA ALA A 83 1.64 1.78 11.47
C ALA A 83 3.16 1.54 11.48
N MET A 84 3.87 2.01 10.45
CA MET A 84 5.33 1.97 10.39
C MET A 84 5.96 2.65 11.60
N ALA A 85 5.58 3.91 11.86
CA ALA A 85 6.06 4.71 12.97
C ALA A 85 5.81 4.05 14.33
N LYS A 86 4.56 3.63 14.60
CA LYS A 86 4.18 2.98 15.87
C LYS A 86 4.92 1.66 16.08
N LYS A 87 5.09 0.85 15.04
CA LYS A 87 5.82 -0.42 15.14
C LYS A 87 7.31 -0.20 15.41
N LEU A 88 7.93 0.79 14.76
CA LEU A 88 9.31 1.17 15.02
C LEU A 88 9.52 1.69 16.46
N MET A 89 8.62 2.55 16.96
CA MET A 89 8.65 3.03 18.35
C MET A 89 8.60 1.88 19.36
N LYS A 90 7.71 0.89 19.14
CA LYS A 90 7.60 -0.29 20.01
C LYS A 90 8.84 -1.18 20.01
N LYS A 91 9.69 -1.08 18.98
CA LYS A 91 10.92 -1.85 18.83
C LYS A 91 12.17 -1.04 19.19
N ASP A 92 11.99 0.17 19.72
CA ASP A 92 13.06 1.13 20.02
C ASP A 92 13.95 1.45 18.79
N SER A 93 13.41 1.32 17.57
CA SER A 93 14.12 1.56 16.31
C SER A 93 13.76 2.94 15.73
N ASN A 94 14.24 3.98 16.40
CA ASN A 94 13.79 5.35 16.14
C ASN A 94 14.74 6.11 15.20
N ASN A 95 15.58 5.40 14.43
CA ASN A 95 16.67 5.96 13.63
C ASN A 95 16.49 5.82 12.11
N ARG A 96 15.37 5.22 11.66
CA ARG A 96 15.04 5.11 10.24
C ARG A 96 14.25 6.33 9.82
N LYS A 97 14.43 6.81 8.59
CA LYS A 97 13.49 7.79 8.05
C LYS A 97 12.26 7.08 7.48
N ILE A 98 11.12 7.73 7.61
CA ILE A 98 9.87 7.36 6.93
C ILE A 98 9.60 8.44 5.89
N TRP A 99 9.61 8.05 4.63
CA TRP A 99 9.39 8.91 3.48
C TRP A 99 7.96 8.73 2.97
N LEU A 100 7.21 9.84 2.97
CA LEU A 100 5.82 9.93 2.54
C LEU A 100 5.79 10.71 1.24
N PHE A 101 5.73 10.00 0.11
CA PHE A 101 5.52 10.62 -1.21
C PHE A 101 4.04 10.67 -1.50
N ASP A 102 3.47 11.87 -1.62
CA ASP A 102 2.06 12.05 -1.94
C ASP A 102 1.83 13.45 -2.54
N THR A 103 0.77 13.60 -3.32
CA THR A 103 0.33 14.92 -3.78
C THR A 103 -0.21 15.76 -2.62
N PHE A 104 -0.72 15.11 -1.57
CA PHE A 104 -1.57 15.68 -0.50
C PHE A 104 -2.81 16.41 -1.04
N GLU A 105 -3.13 16.08 -2.28
CA GLU A 105 -4.17 16.66 -3.10
C GLU A 105 -5.05 15.56 -3.71
N GLY A 106 -4.81 14.29 -3.37
CA GLY A 106 -5.56 13.16 -3.90
C GLY A 106 -5.00 12.65 -5.23
N MET A 107 -5.77 11.80 -5.90
CA MET A 107 -5.33 11.08 -7.10
C MET A 107 -4.90 12.00 -8.24
N THR A 108 -3.90 11.55 -8.99
CA THR A 108 -3.50 12.15 -10.28
C THR A 108 -4.48 11.73 -11.39
N GLU A 109 -4.42 12.41 -12.53
CA GLU A 109 -5.26 12.04 -13.68
C GLU A 109 -4.79 10.68 -14.24
N PRO A 110 -5.67 9.66 -14.27
CA PRO A 110 -5.36 8.35 -14.82
C PRO A 110 -5.28 8.36 -16.35
N ASP A 111 -4.58 7.37 -16.90
CA ASP A 111 -4.43 7.16 -18.33
C ASP A 111 -5.35 6.03 -18.87
N GLU A 112 -5.10 5.57 -20.09
CA GLU A 112 -5.90 4.52 -20.74
C GLU A 112 -5.63 3.10 -20.24
N ASN A 113 -4.52 2.87 -19.54
CA ASN A 113 -4.15 1.61 -18.91
C ASN A 113 -4.88 1.41 -17.56
N ASP A 114 -5.32 2.49 -16.95
CA ASP A 114 -5.94 2.47 -15.62
C ASP A 114 -7.39 2.02 -15.72
N ILE A 115 -7.61 0.72 -15.48
CA ILE A 115 -8.92 0.06 -15.51
C ILE A 115 -9.08 -0.73 -14.22
N GLU A 116 -10.21 -0.55 -13.53
CA GLU A 116 -10.55 -1.34 -12.35
C GLU A 116 -10.89 -2.77 -12.78
N VAL A 117 -10.18 -3.75 -12.21
CA VAL A 117 -10.26 -5.17 -12.61
C VAL A 117 -11.66 -5.76 -12.35
N GLU A 118 -12.32 -5.37 -11.26
CA GLU A 118 -13.61 -5.95 -10.88
C GLU A 118 -14.75 -5.50 -11.79
N THR A 119 -14.77 -4.22 -12.16
CA THR A 119 -15.89 -3.59 -12.88
C THR A 119 -15.61 -3.37 -14.36
N GLY A 120 -14.34 -3.31 -14.76
CA GLY A 120 -13.90 -2.89 -16.09
C GLY A 120 -14.06 -1.39 -16.36
N ILE A 121 -14.37 -0.59 -15.33
CA ILE A 121 -14.51 0.86 -15.45
C ILE A 121 -13.13 1.50 -15.56
N LYS A 122 -12.99 2.48 -16.46
CA LYS A 122 -11.74 3.25 -16.61
C LYS A 122 -11.53 4.17 -15.42
N GLY A 123 -10.29 4.33 -14.96
CA GLY A 123 -9.93 5.22 -13.86
C GLY A 123 -10.48 6.63 -14.04
N LYS A 124 -10.43 7.15 -15.28
CA LYS A 124 -10.99 8.47 -15.59
C LYS A 124 -12.49 8.56 -15.30
N GLU A 125 -13.24 7.50 -15.57
CA GLU A 125 -14.67 7.42 -15.31
C GLU A 125 -14.98 7.25 -13.82
N LEU A 126 -14.09 6.61 -13.04
CA LEU A 126 -14.22 6.49 -11.57
C LEU A 126 -14.12 7.86 -10.87
N LEU A 127 -13.32 8.77 -11.43
CA LEU A 127 -13.15 10.12 -10.89
C LEU A 127 -14.22 11.10 -11.37
N VAL A 128 -14.83 10.84 -12.53
CA VAL A 128 -15.93 11.66 -13.07
C VAL A 128 -17.14 11.57 -12.15
N ASP A 129 -17.75 12.72 -11.86
CA ASP A 129 -18.88 12.89 -10.94
C ASP A 129 -18.65 12.52 -9.46
N THR A 130 -17.44 12.11 -9.09
CA THR A 130 -17.05 11.94 -7.68
C THR A 130 -16.61 13.27 -7.08
N ALA A 131 -17.34 13.74 -6.06
CA ALA A 131 -16.93 14.93 -5.32
C ALA A 131 -15.60 14.67 -4.58
N ARG A 132 -14.60 15.51 -4.82
CA ARG A 132 -13.29 15.43 -4.15
C ARG A 132 -13.42 15.79 -2.68
N ASN A 133 -13.26 14.81 -1.80
CA ASN A 133 -13.34 14.98 -0.35
C ASN A 133 -12.48 13.94 0.40
N SER A 134 -12.42 14.04 1.73
CA SER A 134 -11.58 13.18 2.58
C SER A 134 -12.34 12.03 3.26
N GLU A 135 -13.53 11.67 2.77
CA GLU A 135 -14.26 10.52 3.28
C GLU A 135 -13.51 9.22 2.99
N LYS A 136 -13.62 8.24 3.90
CA LYS A 136 -13.01 6.93 3.71
C LYS A 136 -13.65 6.24 2.51
N TYR A 137 -12.83 5.72 1.60
CA TYR A 137 -13.23 5.13 0.31
C TYR A 137 -13.73 6.13 -0.75
N ASN A 138 -13.55 7.44 -0.55
CA ASN A 138 -13.73 8.38 -1.66
C ASN A 138 -12.66 8.13 -2.73
N MET A 139 -13.07 8.00 -4.00
CA MET A 139 -12.14 7.70 -5.09
C MET A 139 -11.02 8.72 -5.24
N TRP A 140 -11.22 10.00 -4.87
CA TRP A 140 -10.11 10.96 -4.96
C TRP A 140 -9.01 10.74 -3.93
N ALA A 141 -9.24 9.93 -2.88
CA ALA A 141 -8.31 9.75 -1.77
C ALA A 141 -7.70 11.08 -1.29
N TYR A 142 -8.53 12.14 -1.21
CA TYR A 142 -8.02 13.47 -0.89
C TYR A 142 -7.73 13.59 0.61
N ALA A 143 -6.49 13.92 0.96
CA ALA A 143 -6.07 14.20 2.33
C ALA A 143 -5.03 15.34 2.33
N PRO A 144 -5.35 16.52 2.90
CA PRO A 144 -4.42 17.64 2.91
C PRO A 144 -3.24 17.38 3.85
N LEU A 145 -2.08 17.95 3.52
CA LEU A 145 -0.81 17.70 4.23
C LEU A 145 -0.89 17.94 5.73
N ASN A 146 -1.65 18.94 6.18
CA ASN A 146 -1.84 19.22 7.60
C ASN A 146 -2.58 18.09 8.34
N GLU A 147 -3.55 17.43 7.69
CA GLU A 147 -4.24 16.26 8.24
C GLU A 147 -3.25 15.10 8.42
N VAL A 148 -2.41 14.84 7.40
CA VAL A 148 -1.39 13.79 7.47
C VAL A 148 -0.33 14.09 8.54
N LYS A 149 0.14 15.33 8.63
CA LYS A 149 1.07 15.76 9.68
C LYS A 149 0.49 15.56 11.08
N ASN A 150 -0.74 16.01 11.32
CA ASN A 150 -1.44 15.81 12.59
C ASN A 150 -1.58 14.34 12.95
N ASN A 151 -1.81 13.47 11.96
CA ASN A 151 -1.90 12.03 12.18
C ASN A 151 -0.55 11.41 12.53
N MET A 152 0.51 11.78 11.82
CA MET A 152 1.87 11.33 12.10
C MET A 152 2.39 11.82 13.46
N GLU A 153 2.08 13.04 13.87
CA GLU A 153 2.45 13.58 15.20
C GLU A 153 1.90 12.72 16.35
N LYS A 154 0.67 12.19 16.21
CA LYS A 154 0.06 11.29 17.21
C LYS A 154 0.82 9.98 17.41
N THR A 155 1.74 9.63 16.52
CA THR A 155 2.56 8.41 16.65
C THR A 155 3.71 8.57 17.65
N GLY A 156 4.13 9.82 17.92
CA GLY A 156 5.31 10.11 18.75
C GLY A 156 6.64 9.77 18.08
N TYR A 157 6.67 9.46 16.79
CA TYR A 157 7.92 9.21 16.06
C TYR A 157 8.74 10.51 15.93
N PRO A 158 10.09 10.44 15.99
CA PRO A 158 10.92 11.64 15.87
C PRO A 158 10.64 12.39 14.56
N ILE A 159 10.20 13.64 14.68
CA ILE A 159 9.78 14.44 13.52
C ILE A 159 10.91 14.67 12.51
N ASP A 160 12.16 14.74 12.99
CA ASP A 160 13.36 14.84 12.16
C ASP A 160 13.62 13.60 11.29
N ASN A 161 12.91 12.49 11.56
CA ASN A 161 12.95 11.25 10.78
C ASN A 161 11.71 11.06 9.91
N ILE A 162 10.81 12.04 9.84
CA ILE A 162 9.67 12.01 8.93
C ILE A 162 9.98 12.94 7.75
N ARG A 163 9.79 12.45 6.53
CA ARG A 163 10.00 13.23 5.30
C ARG A 163 8.70 13.25 4.51
N TYR A 164 8.13 14.44 4.33
CA TYR A 164 6.95 14.64 3.50
C TYR A 164 7.42 15.18 2.15
N ILE A 165 7.23 14.41 1.10
CA ILE A 165 7.59 14.79 -0.26
C ILE A 165 6.30 15.12 -1.00
N ILE A 166 6.12 16.41 -1.28
CA ILE A 166 4.86 16.97 -1.75
C ILE A 166 4.88 17.06 -3.27
N GLY A 167 3.99 16.31 -3.91
CA GLY A 167 3.79 16.36 -5.36
C GLY A 167 3.59 14.98 -5.96
N LYS A 168 3.43 14.97 -7.28
CA LYS A 168 3.32 13.73 -8.07
C LYS A 168 4.62 12.93 -7.97
N VAL A 169 4.53 11.61 -7.83
CA VAL A 169 5.72 10.74 -7.74
C VAL A 169 6.56 10.80 -9.02
N GLU A 170 5.89 10.99 -10.16
CA GLU A 170 6.47 11.15 -11.50
C GLU A 170 7.39 12.37 -11.61
N ASP A 171 7.17 13.39 -10.78
CA ASP A 171 7.99 14.60 -10.72
C ASP A 171 8.98 14.52 -9.55
N THR A 172 8.49 14.15 -8.37
CA THR A 172 9.26 14.19 -7.12
C THR A 172 10.35 13.13 -7.07
N LEU A 173 10.16 11.95 -7.67
CA LEU A 173 11.19 10.91 -7.70
C LEU A 173 12.33 11.24 -8.69
N LYS A 174 12.11 12.16 -9.63
CA LYS A 174 13.14 12.67 -10.53
C LYS A 174 13.95 13.83 -9.92
N ALA A 175 13.58 14.29 -8.73
CA ALA A 175 14.33 15.29 -7.98
C ALA A 175 15.47 14.65 -7.16
N ASP A 176 16.30 15.49 -6.54
CA ASP A 176 17.46 15.04 -5.77
C ASP A 176 17.11 14.54 -4.35
N ASP A 177 15.95 14.93 -3.79
CA ASP A 177 15.54 14.59 -2.41
C ASP A 177 14.78 13.26 -2.35
N ILE A 178 15.52 12.17 -2.56
CA ILE A 178 15.01 10.79 -2.52
C ILE A 178 15.88 9.90 -1.62
N PRO A 179 15.32 8.83 -1.02
CA PRO A 179 16.08 7.95 -0.15
C PRO A 179 17.20 7.22 -0.89
N GLU A 180 18.39 7.14 -0.29
CA GLU A 180 19.54 6.43 -0.89
C GLU A 180 19.43 4.90 -0.75
N LYS A 181 18.97 4.43 0.41
CA LYS A 181 18.83 3.00 0.75
C LYS A 181 17.48 2.76 1.36
N VAL A 182 16.69 1.91 0.74
CA VAL A 182 15.34 1.57 1.20
C VAL A 182 15.34 0.13 1.69
N SER A 183 14.74 -0.15 2.84
CA SER A 183 14.53 -1.52 3.32
C SER A 183 13.06 -1.94 3.27
N LEU A 184 12.14 -0.98 3.28
CA LEU A 184 10.71 -1.21 3.10
C LEU A 184 10.20 -0.22 2.06
N LEU A 185 9.68 -0.74 0.96
CA LEU A 185 9.08 0.03 -0.12
C LEU A 185 7.62 -0.38 -0.26
N ARG A 186 6.68 0.54 -0.05
CA ARG A 186 5.25 0.30 -0.27
C ARG A 186 4.74 1.22 -1.38
N LEU A 187 4.18 0.64 -2.43
CA LEU A 187 3.63 1.34 -3.60
C LEU A 187 2.10 1.23 -3.56
N ASP A 188 1.41 2.37 -3.55
CA ASP A 188 -0.03 2.52 -3.31
C ASP A 188 -0.57 3.78 -4.01
N THR A 189 -0.19 3.96 -5.28
CA THR A 189 -0.60 5.11 -6.12
C THR A 189 -1.58 4.75 -7.23
N ASP A 190 -2.08 3.50 -7.24
CA ASP A 190 -3.14 2.96 -8.11
C ASP A 190 -2.81 2.87 -9.62
N TRP A 191 -2.13 3.86 -10.19
CA TRP A 191 -2.02 4.08 -11.63
C TRP A 191 -0.76 3.50 -12.26
N TYR A 192 -0.82 3.28 -13.58
CA TYR A 192 0.28 2.74 -14.38
C TYR A 192 1.53 3.62 -14.30
N GLU A 193 1.42 4.91 -14.63
CA GLU A 193 2.57 5.82 -14.73
C GLU A 193 3.28 6.02 -13.39
N SER A 194 2.52 6.16 -12.30
CA SER A 194 3.06 6.29 -10.94
C SER A 194 3.74 5.01 -10.47
N THR A 195 3.08 3.86 -10.63
CA THR A 195 3.67 2.55 -10.28
C THR A 195 4.96 2.28 -11.06
N LYS A 196 4.97 2.63 -12.35
CA LYS A 196 6.13 2.42 -13.22
C LYS A 196 7.34 3.24 -12.77
N ILE A 197 7.18 4.55 -12.58
CA ILE A 197 8.30 5.42 -12.20
C ILE A 197 8.83 5.08 -10.80
N GLU A 198 7.93 4.69 -9.88
CA GLU A 198 8.29 4.21 -8.54
C GLU A 198 9.19 2.97 -8.62
N LEU A 199 8.83 1.99 -9.44
CA LEU A 199 9.65 0.79 -9.63
C LEU A 199 10.99 1.13 -10.29
N GLU A 200 11.00 1.93 -11.36
CA GLU A 200 12.21 2.31 -12.08
C GLU A 200 13.23 3.03 -11.19
N ILE A 201 12.76 3.85 -10.23
CA ILE A 201 13.63 4.68 -9.40
C ILE A 201 13.90 4.04 -8.02
N LEU A 202 12.88 3.54 -7.34
CA LEU A 202 12.97 3.09 -5.94
C LEU A 202 13.33 1.61 -5.81
N PHE A 203 12.92 0.74 -6.74
CA PHE A 203 13.30 -0.68 -6.66
C PHE A 203 14.82 -0.91 -6.72
N PRO A 204 15.61 -0.18 -7.56
CA PRO A 204 17.07 -0.27 -7.50
C PRO A 204 17.66 0.12 -6.14
N ARG A 205 17.01 1.04 -5.40
CA ARG A 205 17.41 1.51 -4.07
C ARG A 205 16.95 0.61 -2.92
N LEU A 206 16.00 -0.29 -3.19
CA LEU A 206 15.63 -1.35 -2.25
C LEU A 206 16.85 -2.25 -2.03
N VAL A 207 17.26 -2.41 -0.78
CA VAL A 207 18.43 -3.24 -0.45
C VAL A 207 18.11 -4.72 -0.60
N LYS A 208 19.15 -5.55 -0.72
CA LYS A 208 19.00 -7.01 -0.59
C LYS A 208 18.38 -7.38 0.77
N GLY A 209 17.40 -8.27 0.74
CA GLY A 209 16.52 -8.59 1.85
C GLY A 209 15.44 -7.55 2.11
N GLY A 210 15.42 -6.42 1.39
CA GLY A 210 14.38 -5.41 1.51
C GLY A 210 13.02 -5.95 1.06
N VAL A 211 11.95 -5.40 1.62
CA VAL A 211 10.58 -5.80 1.31
C VAL A 211 9.93 -4.77 0.40
N LEU A 212 9.36 -5.22 -0.72
CA LEU A 212 8.47 -4.46 -1.58
C LEU A 212 7.03 -4.93 -1.37
N ILE A 213 6.12 -4.00 -1.10
CA ILE A 213 4.66 -4.20 -1.06
C ILE A 213 4.04 -3.39 -2.19
N ILE A 214 3.18 -4.01 -2.98
CA ILE A 214 2.43 -3.37 -4.07
C ILE A 214 0.95 -3.53 -3.72
N ASP A 215 0.24 -2.43 -3.47
CA ASP A 215 -1.13 -2.49 -2.97
C ASP A 215 -2.15 -2.86 -4.03
N ASP A 216 -2.00 -2.31 -5.24
CA ASP A 216 -3.05 -2.28 -6.26
C ASP A 216 -2.88 -3.29 -7.40
N TYR A 217 -1.92 -4.21 -7.26
CA TYR A 217 -1.56 -5.17 -8.32
C TYR A 217 -2.75 -6.01 -8.82
N GLY A 218 -3.73 -6.33 -7.97
CA GLY A 218 -4.92 -7.06 -8.38
C GLY A 218 -6.16 -6.19 -8.55
N HIS A 219 -6.10 -4.90 -8.18
CA HIS A 219 -7.22 -3.98 -8.23
C HIS A 219 -7.23 -3.18 -9.54
N PHE A 220 -6.08 -2.67 -9.98
CA PHE A 220 -5.95 -1.90 -11.22
C PHE A 220 -5.08 -2.60 -12.26
N GLU A 221 -5.58 -2.68 -13.50
CA GLU A 221 -4.84 -3.26 -14.62
C GLU A 221 -3.56 -2.48 -14.93
N GLY A 222 -3.60 -1.16 -14.78
CA GLY A 222 -2.46 -0.26 -14.95
C GLY A 222 -1.31 -0.59 -13.99
N ALA A 223 -1.57 -0.59 -12.68
CA ALA A 223 -0.58 -0.99 -11.67
C ALA A 223 0.00 -2.38 -11.95
N ARG A 224 -0.85 -3.36 -12.27
CA ARG A 224 -0.40 -4.73 -12.64
C ARG A 224 0.53 -4.72 -13.84
N LYS A 225 0.14 -4.01 -14.90
CA LYS A 225 0.91 -3.91 -16.15
C LYS A 225 2.27 -3.29 -15.91
N ALA A 226 2.35 -2.20 -15.15
CA ALA A 226 3.62 -1.54 -14.81
C ALA A 226 4.57 -2.49 -14.06
N VAL A 227 4.04 -3.24 -13.09
CA VAL A 227 4.80 -4.24 -12.33
C VAL A 227 5.28 -5.37 -13.24
N ASP A 228 4.39 -5.96 -14.03
CA ASP A 228 4.73 -7.09 -14.90
C ASP A 228 5.78 -6.68 -15.97
N GLU A 229 5.63 -5.49 -16.57
CA GLU A 229 6.60 -4.94 -17.52
C GLU A 229 7.98 -4.76 -16.87
N TYR A 230 8.05 -4.11 -15.71
CA TYR A 230 9.30 -3.86 -15.01
C TYR A 230 10.01 -5.18 -14.62
N PHE A 231 9.29 -6.11 -13.98
CA PHE A 231 9.88 -7.36 -13.52
C PHE A 231 10.25 -8.30 -14.68
N SER A 232 9.58 -8.22 -15.83
CA SER A 232 9.95 -9.01 -17.03
C SER A 232 11.32 -8.63 -17.62
N GLN A 233 11.81 -7.43 -17.32
CA GLN A 233 13.09 -6.91 -17.80
C GLN A 233 14.26 -7.23 -16.85
N LEU A 234 13.95 -7.69 -15.62
CA LEU A 234 14.98 -8.05 -14.65
C LEU A 234 15.61 -9.39 -14.98
N SER A 235 16.91 -9.54 -14.71
CA SER A 235 17.60 -10.82 -14.82
C SER A 235 17.20 -11.79 -13.70
N ASP A 236 16.84 -11.24 -12.54
CA ASP A 236 16.45 -12.01 -11.36
C ASP A 236 14.97 -12.36 -11.40
N ASN A 237 14.65 -13.58 -10.96
CA ASN A 237 13.26 -14.03 -10.81
C ASN A 237 12.81 -13.82 -9.37
N TYR A 238 11.62 -13.25 -9.21
CA TYR A 238 11.01 -12.98 -7.91
C TYR A 238 9.67 -13.71 -7.78
N ILE A 239 9.40 -14.25 -6.59
CA ILE A 239 8.07 -14.76 -6.25
C ILE A 239 7.28 -13.58 -5.68
N MET A 240 6.15 -13.28 -6.29
CA MET A 240 5.19 -12.28 -5.78
C MET A 240 4.13 -13.00 -4.95
N HIS A 241 4.27 -12.94 -3.62
CA HIS A 241 3.31 -13.56 -2.72
C HIS A 241 2.06 -12.69 -2.60
N ARG A 242 0.88 -13.32 -2.60
CA ARG A 242 -0.39 -12.63 -2.39
C ARG A 242 -0.56 -12.28 -0.92
N ILE A 243 -0.94 -11.03 -0.65
CA ILE A 243 -1.46 -10.62 0.66
C ILE A 243 -2.98 -10.84 0.67
N ASP A 244 -3.69 -10.25 -0.28
CA ASP A 244 -5.13 -10.43 -0.44
C ASP A 244 -5.55 -10.56 -1.92
N TYR A 245 -6.74 -10.07 -2.29
CA TYR A 245 -7.19 -10.05 -3.67
C TYR A 245 -6.29 -9.15 -4.54
N SER A 246 -5.88 -8.01 -4.01
CA SER A 246 -5.09 -7.00 -4.71
C SER A 246 -3.60 -7.11 -4.41
N ALA A 247 -3.23 -6.98 -3.15
CA ALA A 247 -1.87 -6.63 -2.79
C ALA A 247 -0.88 -7.80 -2.95
N ARG A 248 0.38 -7.47 -3.25
CA ARG A 248 1.50 -8.40 -3.39
C ARG A 248 2.67 -7.98 -2.51
N VAL A 249 3.47 -8.96 -2.09
CA VAL A 249 4.72 -8.75 -1.37
C VAL A 249 5.86 -9.54 -1.99
N ILE A 250 7.04 -8.91 -2.03
CA ILE A 250 8.28 -9.45 -2.57
C ILE A 250 9.40 -9.16 -1.57
N ILE A 251 10.30 -10.13 -1.36
CA ILE A 251 11.58 -9.91 -0.70
C ILE A 251 12.66 -9.85 -1.78
N LYS A 252 13.45 -8.79 -1.80
CA LYS A 252 14.53 -8.63 -2.78
C LYS A 252 15.71 -9.56 -2.46
N ASN A 253 16.18 -10.32 -3.45
CA ASN A 253 17.27 -11.29 -3.33
C ASN A 253 18.67 -10.67 -3.25
#